data_AF-A0A9Q9Y509-F1
#
_entry.id   AF-A0A9Q9Y509-F1
#
_cell.length_a   1.000
_cell.length_b   1.000
_cell.length_c   1.000
_cell.angle_alpha   90.00
_cell.angle_beta   90.00
_cell.angle_gamma   90.00
#
_symmetry.space_group_name_H-M   'P 1'
#
loop_
_entity.id
_entity.type
_entity.pdbx_description
1 polymer ?
#
loop_
_entity_poly.entity_id
_entity_poly.type
_entity_poly.pdbx_seq_one_letter_code
_entity_poly.pdbx_strand_id
1 'polypeptide(L)'
;MASATLGVISLINDMLASGDIPDLVSEEEVDMIVTSIRVELRVLGLVDTHENSWNFIDHIRRQLKVVLCFSPVGFTLRTRERKFPALVNCTAID
;
A
#
# COMPACT_ATOMS: atom_id res chain seq x y z
N MET A 1 -5.62 17.30 -16.54
CA MET A 1 -6.04 15.89 -16.31
C MET A 1 -4.87 14.90 -16.19
N ALA A 2 -3.75 15.02 -16.92
CA ALA A 2 -2.63 14.06 -16.84
C ALA A 2 -1.85 14.05 -15.50
N SER A 3 -1.89 15.15 -14.73
CA SER A 3 -1.14 15.27 -13.46
C SER A 3 -1.69 14.36 -12.35
N ALA A 4 -3.02 14.20 -12.27
CA ALA A 4 -3.66 13.42 -11.20
C ALA A 4 -3.34 11.91 -11.30
N THR A 5 -3.28 11.36 -12.53
CA THR A 5 -2.99 9.93 -12.73
C THR A 5 -1.55 9.56 -12.38
N LEU A 6 -0.60 10.49 -12.54
CA LEU A 6 0.80 10.22 -12.18
C LEU A 6 1.02 10.17 -10.67
N GLY A 7 0.25 10.94 -9.89
CA GLY A 7 0.29 10.91 -8.43
C GLY A 7 -0.12 9.53 -7.88
N VAL A 8 -1.25 8.98 -8.36
CA VAL A 8 -1.72 7.65 -7.96
C VAL A 8 -0.69 6.56 -8.28
N ILE A 9 -0.06 6.63 -9.45
CA ILE A 9 0.96 5.65 -9.86
C ILE A 9 2.22 5.76 -8.99
N SER A 10 2.60 6.97 -8.56
CA SER A 10 3.72 7.17 -7.63
C SER A 10 3.44 6.51 -6.29
N LEU A 11 2.24 6.71 -5.74
CA LEU A 11 1.83 6.09 -4.48
C LEU A 11 1.87 4.55 -4.58
N ILE A 12 1.41 3.99 -5.69
CA ILE A 12 1.46 2.54 -5.88
C ILE A 12 2.90 2.05 -6.06
N ASN A 13 3.76 2.83 -6.73
CA ASN A 13 5.18 2.48 -6.81
C ASN A 13 5.83 2.43 -5.43
N ASP A 14 5.55 3.42 -4.58
CA ASP A 14 6.10 3.47 -3.23
C ASP A 14 5.53 2.33 -2.37
N MET A 15 4.23 2.04 -2.51
CA MET A 15 3.59 0.87 -1.90
C MET A 15 4.23 -0.45 -2.34
N LEU A 16 4.52 -0.63 -3.63
CA LEU A 16 5.13 -1.85 -4.16
C LEU A 16 6.61 -1.97 -3.79
N ALA A 17 7.32 -0.84 -3.63
CA ALA A 17 8.74 -0.81 -3.34
C ALA A 17 9.05 -1.03 -1.86
N SER A 18 8.35 -0.33 -0.95
CA SER A 18 8.60 -0.37 0.50
C SER A 18 7.43 -0.89 1.31
N GLY A 19 6.21 -0.85 0.78
CA GLY A 19 4.99 -1.11 1.54
C GLY A 19 4.61 0.01 2.51
N ASP A 20 5.39 1.09 2.55
CA ASP A 20 5.22 2.20 3.49
C ASP A 20 5.31 3.53 2.74
N ILE A 21 4.22 4.29 2.79
CA ILE A 21 4.09 5.57 2.12
C ILE A 21 4.07 6.65 3.21
N PRO A 22 5.06 7.57 3.23
CA PRO A 22 5.08 8.66 4.21
C PRO A 22 3.86 9.57 4.03
N ASP A 23 3.31 10.06 5.13
CA ASP A 23 2.13 10.93 5.19
C ASP A 23 0.86 10.37 4.53
N LEU A 24 0.79 9.06 4.28
CA LEU A 24 -0.44 8.43 3.77
C LEU A 24 -1.55 8.40 4.81
N VAL A 25 -1.16 8.19 6.07
CA VAL A 25 -2.06 8.07 7.23
C VAL A 25 -1.58 9.06 8.27
N SER A 26 -2.47 9.95 8.71
CA SER A 26 -2.18 10.92 9.77
C SER A 26 -2.03 10.22 11.12
N GLU A 27 -1.32 10.85 12.08
CA GLU A 27 -1.18 10.28 13.44
C GLU A 27 -2.54 9.99 14.09
N GLU A 28 -3.55 10.83 13.86
CA GLU A 28 -4.91 10.64 14.36
C GLU A 28 -5.57 9.38 13.76
N GLU A 29 -5.41 9.15 12.45
CA GLU A 29 -5.91 7.95 11.80
C GLU A 29 -5.17 6.69 12.25
N VAL A 30 -3.85 6.78 12.51
CA VAL A 30 -3.08 5.67 13.08
C VAL A 30 -3.63 5.28 14.46
N ASP A 31 -3.91 6.26 15.34
CA ASP A 31 -4.49 5.99 16.66
C ASP A 31 -5.89 5.37 16.57
N MET A 32 -6.71 5.80 15.60
CA MET A 32 -8.01 5.19 15.33
C MET A 32 -7.88 3.74 14.86
N ILE A 33 -6.92 3.44 13.97
CA ILE A 33 -6.64 2.09 13.49
C ILE A 33 -6.12 1.21 14.61
N VAL A 34 -5.19 1.69 15.44
CA VAL A 34 -4.70 0.93 16.59
C VAL A 34 -5.85 0.63 17.55
N THR A 35 -6.73 1.60 17.80
CA THR A 35 -7.90 1.39 18.66
C THR A 35 -8.86 0.33 18.12
N SER A 36 -9.11 0.30 16.81
CA SER A 36 -9.96 -0.73 16.19
C SER A 36 -9.31 -2.11 16.24
N ILE A 37 -8.00 -2.20 15.99
CA ILE A 37 -7.22 -3.45 16.06
C ILE A 37 -7.24 -4.02 17.48
N ARG A 38 -7.14 -3.18 18.52
CA ARG A 38 -7.22 -3.65 19.92
C ARG A 38 -8.53 -4.39 20.24
N VAL A 39 -9.64 -3.91 19.68
CA VAL A 39 -10.94 -4.59 19.82
C VAL A 39 -10.87 -5.97 19.15
N GLU A 40 -10.29 -6.05 17.96
CA GLU A 40 -10.16 -7.30 17.19
C GLU A 40 -9.19 -8.30 17.86
N LEU A 41 -8.05 -7.83 18.37
CA LEU A 41 -7.09 -8.62 19.15
C LEU A 41 -7.75 -9.22 20.40
N ARG A 42 -8.59 -8.43 21.10
CA ARG A 42 -9.34 -8.91 22.27
C ARG A 42 -10.35 -10.00 21.90
N VAL A 43 -11.00 -9.89 20.75
CA VAL A 43 -11.91 -10.94 20.22
C VAL A 43 -11.13 -12.20 19.86
N LEU A 44 -9.92 -12.06 19.33
CA LEU A 44 -9.02 -13.17 19.01
C LEU A 44 -8.31 -13.76 20.25
N GLY A 45 -8.52 -13.19 21.44
CA GLY A 45 -7.88 -13.63 22.69
C GLY A 45 -6.38 -13.29 22.78
N LEU A 46 -5.90 -12.39 21.92
CA LEU A 46 -4.52 -11.92 21.90
C LEU A 46 -4.33 -10.76 22.89
N VAL A 47 -3.15 -10.70 23.50
CA VAL A 47 -2.79 -9.64 24.45
C VAL A 47 -2.64 -8.32 23.70
N ASP A 48 -3.26 -7.25 24.20
CA ASP A 48 -3.09 -5.89 23.69
C ASP A 48 -1.68 -5.37 24.03
N THR A 49 -0.72 -5.71 23.18
CA THR A 49 0.63 -5.16 23.20
C THR A 49 0.86 -4.34 21.93
N HIS A 50 1.73 -3.32 22.03
CA HIS A 50 2.14 -2.52 20.88
C HIS A 50 2.72 -3.39 19.76
N GLU A 51 3.48 -4.42 20.12
CA GLU A 51 4.05 -5.39 19.18
C GLU A 51 2.98 -6.21 18.45
N ASN A 52 1.95 -6.68 19.15
CA ASN A 52 0.85 -7.42 18.52
C ASN A 52 0.01 -6.55 17.59
N SER A 53 -0.22 -5.28 17.97
CA SER A 53 -0.91 -4.32 17.10
C SER A 53 -0.11 -4.04 15.82
N TRP A 54 1.21 -3.86 15.94
CA TRP A 54 2.08 -3.63 14.78
C TRP A 54 2.16 -4.86 13.86
N ASN A 55 2.32 -6.06 14.44
CA ASN A 55 2.33 -7.32 13.69
C ASN A 55 1.00 -7.55 12.94
N PHE A 56 -0.13 -7.09 13.49
CA PHE A 56 -1.43 -7.18 12.83
C PHE A 56 -1.54 -6.22 11.64
N ILE A 57 -1.01 -4.99 11.77
CA ILE A 57 -0.92 -4.06 10.64
C ILE A 57 -0.06 -4.66 9.52
N ASP A 58 1.09 -5.25 9.86
CA ASP A 58 1.94 -5.95 8.89
C ASP A 58 1.25 -7.17 8.26
N HIS A 59 0.38 -7.85 9.00
CA HIS A 59 -0.45 -8.91 8.46
C HIS A 59 -1.45 -8.39 7.41
N ILE A 60 -2.19 -7.32 7.73
CA ILE A 60 -3.13 -6.65 6.82
C ILE A 60 -2.39 -6.20 5.55
N ARG A 61 -1.21 -5.58 5.70
CA ARG A 61 -0.37 -5.13 4.58
C ARG A 61 -0.03 -6.27 3.61
N ARG A 62 0.27 -7.47 4.13
CA ARG A 62 0.55 -8.66 3.31
C ARG A 62 -0.67 -9.22 2.56
N GLN A 63 -1.87 -8.91 3.02
CA GLN A 63 -3.10 -9.38 2.38
C GLN A 63 -3.60 -8.47 1.26
N LEU A 64 -3.08 -7.25 1.14
CA LEU A 64 -3.54 -6.30 0.13
C LEU A 64 -2.95 -6.62 -1.25
N LYS A 65 -3.83 -6.81 -2.24
CA LYS A 65 -3.47 -7.09 -3.64
C LYS A 65 -3.97 -5.96 -4.52
N VAL A 66 -3.07 -5.33 -5.29
CA VAL A 66 -3.41 -4.27 -6.25
C VAL A 66 -3.20 -4.81 -7.67
N VAL A 67 -4.20 -4.64 -8.53
CA VAL A 67 -4.12 -4.99 -9.95
C VAL A 67 -4.25 -3.71 -10.77
N LEU A 68 -3.35 -3.52 -11.73
CA LEU A 68 -3.32 -2.35 -12.60
C LEU A 68 -3.44 -2.77 -14.06
N CYS A 69 -4.39 -2.16 -14.77
CA CYS A 69 -4.59 -2.40 -16.19
C CYS A 69 -4.04 -1.21 -16.99
N PHE A 70 -3.06 -1.47 -17.85
CA PHE A 70 -2.52 -0.48 -18.78
C PHE A 70 -2.81 -0.87 -20.22
N SER A 71 -3.10 0.13 -21.07
CA SER A 71 -3.11 -0.10 -22.51
C SER A 71 -1.67 -0.16 -23.02
N PRO A 72 -1.30 -1.18 -23.81
CA PRO A 72 0.02 -1.26 -24.43
C PRO A 72 0.19 -0.25 -25.58
N VAL A 73 -0.89 0.44 -25.97
CA VAL A 73 -0.90 1.37 -27.09
C VAL A 73 -0.33 2.72 -26.65
N GLY A 74 0.78 3.12 -27.28
CA GLY A 74 1.42 4.42 -27.10
C GLY A 74 2.69 4.41 -26.23
N PHE A 75 3.29 5.58 -26.02
CA PHE A 75 4.55 5.74 -25.29
C PHE A 75 4.37 5.93 -23.77
N THR A 76 3.13 6.15 -23.32
CA THR A 76 2.84 6.50 -21.93
C THR A 76 3.23 5.41 -20.94
N LEU A 77 2.97 4.13 -21.27
CA LEU A 77 3.39 3.00 -20.44
C LEU A 77 4.91 2.93 -20.32
N ARG A 78 5.63 3.01 -21.46
CA ARG A 78 7.09 3.02 -21.49
C ARG A 78 7.71 4.14 -20.64
N THR A 79 7.13 5.33 -20.67
CA THR A 79 7.59 6.46 -19.86
C THR A 79 7.31 6.24 -18.36
N ARG A 80 6.19 5.59 -18.02
CA ARG A 80 5.82 5.28 -16.63
C ARG A 80 6.69 4.17 -16.04
N GLU A 81 6.93 3.09 -16.76
CA GLU A 81 7.81 1.98 -16.31
C GLU A 81 9.22 2.47 -15.99
N ARG A 82 9.76 3.39 -16.80
CA ARG A 82 11.08 4.01 -16.54
C ARG A 82 11.09 4.90 -15.31
N LYS A 83 9.97 5.57 -15.02
CA LYS A 83 9.83 6.47 -13.87
C LYS A 83 9.52 5.71 -12.57
N PHE A 84 8.88 4.56 -12.69
CA PHE A 84 8.32 3.77 -11.59
C PHE A 84 8.65 2.28 -11.77
N PRO A 85 9.90 1.87 -11.50
CA PRO A 85 10.37 0.51 -11.79
C PRO A 85 9.69 -0.56 -10.92
N ALA A 86 9.14 -0.21 -9.75
CA ALA A 86 8.45 -1.17 -8.89
C ALA A 86 7.18 -1.73 -9.55
N LEU A 87 6.58 -0.97 -10.47
CA LEU A 87 5.41 -1.44 -11.24
C LEU A 87 5.71 -2.69 -12.06
N VAL A 88 6.96 -2.89 -12.50
CA VAL A 88 7.37 -4.03 -13.33
C VAL A 88 8.11 -5.07 -12.49
N ASN A 89 8.94 -4.63 -11.54
CA ASN A 89 9.77 -5.53 -10.74
C ASN A 89 9.00 -6.25 -9.63
N CYS A 90 7.92 -5.65 -9.13
CA CYS A 90 7.17 -6.14 -7.97
C CYS A 90 5.76 -6.62 -8.34
N THR A 91 5.43 -6.69 -9.63
CA THR A 91 4.12 -7.17 -10.10
C THR A 91 4.29 -8.30 -11.12
N ALA A 92 3.24 -9.11 -11.28
CA ALA A 92 3.16 -10.06 -12.38
C ALA A 92 2.44 -9.41 -13.56
N ILE A 93 3.00 -9.57 -14.77
CA ILE A 93 2.42 -9.08 -16.02
C ILE A 93 1.73 -10.26 -16.70
N ASP A 94 0.44 -10.09 -17.00
CA ASP A 94 -0.40 -11.00 -17.78
C ASP A 94 -0.97 -10.25 -19.00
#